data_AF-A0A2W4W2T0-F1
#
_entry.id   AF-A0A2W4W2T0-F1
#
_cell.length_a   1.000
_cell.length_b   1.000
_cell.length_c   1.000
_cell.angle_alpha   90.00
_cell.angle_beta   90.00
_cell.angle_gamma   90.00
#
_symmetry.space_group_name_H-M   'P 1'
#
loop_
_entity.id
_entity.type
_entity.pdbx_description
1 polymer ?
#
loop_
_entity_poly.entity_id
_entity_poly.type
_entity_poly.pdbx_seq_one_letter_code
_entity_poly.pdbx_strand_id
1 'polypeptide(L)'
;MPLPVVINSIVCLAGTFLGVLLAGASIISIANMKVAWVNLLLVAALLVPVMFVVSGIGVWLAYAQTSLPVVMGLVALPWLYGGAFVVLMLRSFEG
;
A
#
# COMPACT_ATOMS: atom_id res chain seq x y z
N MET A 1 5.92 24.56 -4.10
CA MET A 1 5.40 23.39 -3.36
C MET A 1 6.51 22.85 -2.47
N PRO A 2 6.24 22.45 -1.21
CA PRO A 2 7.27 21.98 -0.29
C PRO A 2 7.96 20.72 -0.84
N LEU A 3 9.29 20.70 -0.80
CA LEU A 3 10.10 19.58 -1.31
C LEU A 3 9.66 18.20 -0.76
N PRO A 4 9.31 18.04 0.53
CA PRO A 4 8.85 16.75 1.06
C PRO A 4 7.58 16.22 0.40
N VAL A 5 6.64 17.11 0.04
CA VAL A 5 5.39 16.72 -0.62
C VAL A 5 5.66 16.22 -2.03
N VAL A 6 6.55 16.90 -2.76
CA VAL A 6 6.94 16.51 -4.12
C VAL A 6 7.61 15.13 -4.12
N ILE A 7 8.53 14.89 -3.19
CA ILE A 7 9.17 13.58 -3.03
C ILE A 7 8.12 12.50 -2.74
N ASN A 8 7.22 12.75 -1.80
CA ASN A 8 6.16 11.79 -1.47
C ASN A 8 5.26 11.50 -2.68
N SER A 9 4.89 12.50 -3.46
CA SER A 9 4.09 12.33 -4.67
C SER A 9 4.79 11.45 -5.71
N ILE A 10 6.08 11.68 -5.97
CA ILE A 10 6.87 10.86 -6.91
C ILE A 10 6.95 9.41 -6.41
N VAL A 11 7.25 9.24 -5.13
CA VAL A 11 7.32 7.92 -4.49
C VAL A 11 5.98 7.21 -4.54
N CYS A 12 4.87 7.91 -4.31
CA CYS A 12 3.53 7.34 -4.37
C CYS A 12 3.11 6.99 -5.80
N LEU A 13 3.49 7.78 -6.80
CA LEU A 13 3.26 7.42 -8.20
C LEU A 13 4.02 6.14 -8.56
N ALA A 14 5.33 6.10 -8.31
CA ALA A 14 6.15 4.92 -8.55
C ALA A 14 5.64 3.70 -7.76
N GLY A 15 5.32 3.89 -6.48
CA GLY A 15 4.78 2.87 -5.60
C GLY A 15 3.41 2.35 -6.04
N THR A 16 2.55 3.20 -6.63
CA THR A 16 1.28 2.76 -7.21
C THR A 16 1.53 1.86 -8.42
N PHE A 17 2.42 2.24 -9.34
CA PHE A 17 2.77 1.41 -10.50
C PHE A 17 3.35 0.05 -10.06
N LEU A 18 4.34 0.07 -9.17
CA LEU A 18 4.93 -1.16 -8.63
C LEU A 18 3.91 -1.98 -7.83
N GLY A 19 3.04 -1.31 -7.08
CA GLY A 19 1.97 -1.94 -6.31
C GLY A 19 0.94 -2.65 -7.20
N VAL A 20 0.59 -2.07 -8.35
CA VAL A 20 -0.29 -2.73 -9.34
C VAL A 20 0.37 -4.00 -9.90
N LEU A 21 1.66 -3.93 -10.25
CA LEU A 21 2.41 -5.10 -10.73
C LEU A 21 2.48 -6.19 -9.65
N LEU A 22 2.79 -5.81 -8.42
CA LEU A 22 2.83 -6.71 -7.27
C LEU A 22 1.46 -7.33 -6.99
N ALA A 23 0.39 -6.54 -7.01
CA ALA A 23 -0.98 -7.01 -6.83
C ALA A 23 -1.35 -8.02 -7.92
N GLY A 24 -1.03 -7.73 -9.19
CA GLY A 24 -1.26 -8.65 -10.30
C GLY A 24 -0.55 -9.99 -10.13
N ALA A 25 0.75 -9.97 -9.79
CA ALA A 25 1.52 -11.18 -9.50
C ALA A 25 0.95 -11.94 -8.28
N SER A 26 0.57 -11.21 -7.24
CA SER A 26 0.02 -11.76 -6.00
C SER A 26 -1.32 -12.43 -6.24
N ILE A 27 -2.21 -11.87 -7.07
CA ILE A 27 -3.51 -12.46 -7.40
C ILE A 27 -3.34 -13.86 -8.02
N ILE A 28 -2.38 -14.03 -8.94
CA ILE A 28 -2.10 -15.33 -9.56
C ILE A 28 -1.62 -16.33 -8.49
N SER A 29 -0.74 -15.89 -7.59
CA SER A 29 -0.25 -16.73 -6.50
C SER A 29 -1.38 -17.11 -5.52
N ILE A 30 -2.18 -16.15 -5.09
CA ILE A 30 -3.29 -16.32 -4.14
C ILE A 30 -4.38 -17.23 -4.71
N ALA A 31 -4.68 -17.13 -6.01
CA ALA A 31 -5.67 -17.99 -6.67
C ALA A 31 -5.33 -19.49 -6.59
N ASN A 32 -4.05 -19.83 -6.41
CA ASN A 32 -3.58 -21.21 -6.26
C ASN A 32 -3.47 -21.66 -4.79
N MET A 33 -3.70 -20.77 -3.82
CA MET A 33 -3.65 -21.10 -2.39
C MET A 33 -4.93 -21.81 -1.94
N LYS A 34 -4.80 -22.77 -1.00
CA LYS A 34 -5.92 -23.49 -0.39
C LYS A 34 -6.19 -23.05 1.06
N VAL A 35 -6.23 -21.74 1.31
CA VAL A 35 -6.50 -21.16 2.64
C VAL A 35 -7.92 -20.60 2.75
N ALA A 36 -8.56 -20.73 3.91
CA ALA A 36 -9.96 -20.30 4.10
C ALA A 36 -10.20 -18.80 3.84
N TRP A 37 -9.15 -17.97 3.91
CA TRP A 37 -9.21 -16.51 3.76
C TRP A 37 -8.64 -15.99 2.42
N VAL A 38 -8.55 -16.82 1.37
CA VAL A 38 -8.08 -16.40 0.03
C VAL A 38 -8.73 -15.09 -0.44
N ASN A 39 -10.04 -14.94 -0.27
CA ASN A 39 -10.75 -13.72 -0.69
C ASN A 39 -10.29 -12.46 0.04
N LEU A 40 -9.92 -12.57 1.32
CA LEU A 40 -9.36 -11.45 2.08
C LEU A 40 -7.95 -11.09 1.59
N LEU A 41 -7.13 -12.08 1.24
CA LEU A 41 -5.81 -11.84 0.65
C LEU A 41 -5.90 -11.16 -0.72
N LEU A 42 -6.87 -11.54 -1.55
CA LEU A 42 -7.11 -10.89 -2.84
C LEU A 42 -7.47 -9.41 -2.66
N VAL A 43 -8.40 -9.10 -1.76
CA VAL A 43 -8.76 -7.71 -1.44
C VAL A 43 -7.54 -6.97 -0.88
N ALA A 44 -6.78 -7.60 0.01
CA ALA A 44 -5.59 -6.99 0.58
C ALA A 44 -4.52 -6.66 -0.48
N ALA A 45 -4.30 -7.56 -1.45
CA ALA A 45 -3.40 -7.34 -2.56
C ALA A 45 -3.84 -6.13 -3.41
N LEU A 46 -5.14 -6.02 -3.71
CA LEU A 46 -5.71 -4.92 -4.50
C LEU A 46 -5.65 -3.57 -3.76
N LEU A 47 -5.65 -3.59 -2.43
CA LEU A 47 -5.55 -2.38 -1.63
C LEU A 47 -4.12 -1.82 -1.55
N VAL A 48 -3.08 -2.61 -1.84
CA VAL A 48 -1.68 -2.13 -1.85
C VAL A 48 -1.51 -0.88 -2.73
N PRO A 49 -1.87 -0.88 -4.03
CA PRO A 49 -1.75 0.33 -4.84
C PRO A 49 -2.68 1.46 -4.38
N VAL A 50 -3.86 1.14 -3.83
CA VAL A 50 -4.79 2.16 -3.29
C VAL A 50 -4.14 2.94 -2.14
N MET A 51 -3.40 2.26 -1.26
CA MET A 51 -2.72 2.90 -0.14
C MET A 51 -1.66 3.91 -0.59
N PHE A 52 -0.96 3.66 -1.70
CA PHE A 52 -0.04 4.65 -2.29
C PHE A 52 -0.78 5.87 -2.84
N VAL A 53 -1.92 5.68 -3.50
CA VAL A 53 -2.76 6.79 -3.98
C VAL A 53 -3.30 7.63 -2.82
N VAL A 54 -3.83 6.97 -1.78
CA VAL A 54 -4.34 7.63 -0.57
C VAL A 54 -3.23 8.40 0.14
N SER A 55 -2.03 7.84 0.23
CA SER A 55 -0.87 8.54 0.78
C SER A 55 -0.49 9.77 -0.05
N GLY A 56 -0.39 9.63 -1.37
CA GLY A 56 0.00 10.73 -2.26
C GLY A 56 -0.98 11.90 -2.19
N ILE A 57 -2.27 11.64 -2.35
CA ILE A 57 -3.33 12.65 -2.30
C ILE A 57 -3.49 13.18 -0.86
N GLY A 58 -3.47 12.29 0.12
CA GLY A 58 -3.63 12.63 1.53
C GLY A 58 -2.55 13.58 2.01
N VAL A 59 -1.28 13.29 1.73
CA VAL A 59 -0.16 14.18 2.09
C VAL A 59 -0.26 15.52 1.37
N TRP A 60 -0.65 15.53 0.09
CA TRP A 60 -0.84 16.76 -0.67
C TRP A 60 -1.86 17.70 -0.02
N LEU A 61 -2.99 17.15 0.44
CA LEU A 61 -4.07 17.93 1.08
C LEU A 61 -3.73 18.28 2.53
N ALA A 62 -3.17 17.35 3.29
CA ALA A 62 -2.95 17.48 4.72
C ALA A 62 -1.77 18.39 5.08
N TYR A 63 -0.76 18.52 4.22
CA TYR A 63 0.50 19.21 4.54
C TYR A 63 0.30 20.67 4.96
N ALA A 64 -0.67 21.38 4.38
CA ALA A 64 -0.93 22.79 4.70
C ALA A 64 -1.96 23.01 5.82
N GLN A 65 -2.65 21.96 6.26
CA GLN A 65 -3.88 22.08 7.05
C GLN A 65 -3.84 21.31 8.36
N THR A 66 -2.81 20.50 8.60
CA THR A 66 -2.81 19.54 9.69
C THR A 66 -1.47 19.40 10.40
N SER A 67 -1.50 18.72 11.54
CA SER A 67 -0.32 18.44 12.36
C SER A 67 0.68 17.48 11.69
N LEU A 68 1.97 17.67 11.99
CA LEU A 68 3.06 16.83 11.50
C LEU A 68 2.84 15.30 11.70
N PRO A 69 2.30 14.81 12.83
CA PRO A 69 2.05 13.38 13.02
C PRO A 69 1.10 12.76 12.01
N VAL A 70 0.06 13.49 11.58
CA VAL A 70 -0.90 12.98 10.58
C VAL A 70 -0.23 12.87 9.22
N VAL A 71 0.59 13.86 8.83
CA VAL A 71 1.37 13.82 7.59
C VAL A 71 2.33 12.62 7.61
N MET A 72 3.06 12.40 8.71
CA MET A 72 3.94 11.25 8.86
C MET A 72 3.18 9.92 8.79
N GLY A 73 2.00 9.84 9.41
CA GLY A 73 1.14 8.67 9.33
C GLY A 73 0.72 8.35 7.89
N LEU A 74 0.33 9.37 7.12
CA LEU A 74 -0.04 9.22 5.71
C LEU A 74 1.14 8.77 4.84
N VAL A 75 2.36 9.27 5.10
CA VAL A 75 3.58 8.83 4.41
C VAL A 75 3.89 7.36 4.73
N ALA A 76 3.73 6.94 5.99
CA ALA A 76 4.03 5.58 6.45
C ALA A 76 2.99 4.54 6.02
N LEU A 77 1.75 4.97 5.81
CA LEU A 77 0.57 4.13 5.53
C LEU A 77 0.77 3.04 4.46
N PRO A 78 1.26 3.33 3.24
CA PRO A 78 1.45 2.30 2.21
C PRO A 78 2.53 1.27 2.59
N TRP A 79 3.55 1.68 3.33
CA TRP A 79 4.64 0.80 3.76
C TRP A 79 4.19 -0.13 4.88
N LEU A 80 3.47 0.41 5.86
CA LEU A 80 2.91 -0.39 6.95
C LEU A 80 1.89 -1.40 6.41
N TYR A 81 1.03 -0.96 5.49
CA TYR A 81 0.05 -1.83 4.85
C TYR A 81 0.72 -2.91 3.98
N GLY A 82 1.66 -2.53 3.10
CA GLY A 82 2.39 -3.45 2.25
C GLY A 82 3.20 -4.47 3.05
N GLY A 83 3.87 -4.03 4.13
CA GLY A 83 4.59 -4.92 5.04
C GLY A 83 3.66 -5.93 5.72
N ALA A 84 2.51 -5.47 6.24
CA ALA A 84 1.50 -6.36 6.83
C ALA A 84 0.94 -7.36 5.81
N PHE A 85 0.68 -6.92 4.57
CA PHE A 85 0.24 -7.79 3.49
C PHE A 85 1.26 -8.89 3.17
N VAL A 86 2.54 -8.55 3.06
CA VAL A 86 3.61 -9.53 2.80
C VAL A 86 3.68 -10.57 3.92
N VAL A 87 3.60 -10.14 5.19
CA VAL A 87 3.58 -11.07 6.34
C VAL A 87 2.39 -12.02 6.27
N LEU A 88 1.20 -11.51 5.94
CA LEU A 88 -0.01 -12.34 5.80
C LEU A 88 0.11 -13.33 4.63
N MET A 89 0.71 -12.93 3.52
CA MET A 89 1.01 -13.82 2.40
C MET A 89 1.95 -14.95 2.81
N LEU A 90 3.06 -14.63 3.47
CA LEU A 90 4.04 -15.62 3.95
C LEU A 90 3.41 -16.64 4.89
N ARG A 91 2.59 -16.18 5.85
CA ARG A 91 1.85 -17.06 6.77
C ARG A 91 0.88 -18.00 6.05
N SER A 92 0.34 -17.58 4.92
CA SER A 92 -0.60 -18.38 4.14
C SER A 92 0.09 -19.47 3.31
N PHE A 93 1.41 -19.42 3.14
CA PHE A 93 2.22 -20.50 2.56
C PHE A 93 2.65 -21.56 3.58
N GLU A 94 2.65 -21.22 4.87
CA GLU A 94 3.00 -22.15 5.96
C GLU A 94 1.83 -23.08 6.36
N GLY A 95 0.61 -22.78 5.89
CA GLY A 95 -0.63 -23.46 6.26
C GLY A 95 -1.13 -24.51 5.27
#